data_AF-A0A3A2ZXH1-F1
#
_entry.id   AF-A0A3A2ZXH1-F1
#
_cell.length_a   1.000
_cell.length_b   1.000
_cell.length_c   1.000
_cell.angle_alpha   90.00
_cell.angle_beta   90.00
_cell.angle_gamma   90.00
#
_symmetry.space_group_name_H-M   'P 1'
#
loop_
_entity.id
_entity.type
_entity.pdbx_description
1 polymer ?
#
loop_
_entity_poly.entity_id
_entity_poly.type
_entity_poly.pdbx_seq_one_letter_code
_entity_poly.pdbx_strand_id
1 'polypeptide(L)'
;MELTSYHQLSGPPTRNNDDENTNFLEDTETGPIKRQRNRQIFQWRTRGWKFTLHMASLAGIFVLALNLGFILWAVPRHNVGKYRGVLYDGNCDRVHNLSIGLHLVINILSTTLLGASNYTMQCLGAPTREDIDKAHGAKRWLDIGVPSAKNLKQVSRTRYNSTIFPTVSANEYNVFLGEGSFGDISLEDIKLNEISRYRLDSPEYNLTSSFNRLHEKAKKRTLKQLDNQMCVNAYATTYQTTYGSLLLVSNDTGNANEYFAIDHQQIFNPGSYKRTLPPDSDPYRWLCPKQESDNAQDCRKFLPDIRSQIADGTWTVNSHHVASCLAEVAPPHCKLQYSLPLMTVVVVFIAIKATAICYVSFRKEVPILTVGDAVASFIKSPDKLARGQCLISMKDVRRCIEGAYPEWPHYEKLRFDDKPKQWRAAVPWGRWSFGIISYAL
;
A
#
# COMPACT_ATOMS: atom_id res chain seq x y z
N MET A 1 -25.84 -63.60 48.44
CA MET A 1 -26.05 -65.05 48.31
C MET A 1 -24.66 -65.62 48.14
N GLU A 2 -24.15 -66.19 49.24
CA GLU A 2 -22.97 -67.07 49.44
C GLU A 2 -21.65 -66.82 48.68
N LEU A 3 -20.45 -66.93 49.24
CA LEU A 3 -19.91 -67.19 50.58
C LEU A 3 -18.38 -66.96 50.48
N THR A 4 -17.77 -66.56 51.61
CA THR A 4 -16.43 -66.97 52.12
C THR A 4 -15.14 -66.47 51.41
N SER A 5 -14.01 -66.19 52.08
CA SER A 5 -13.61 -66.23 53.50
C SER A 5 -12.09 -65.94 53.59
N TYR A 6 -11.66 -65.10 54.54
CA TYR A 6 -10.47 -65.22 55.44
C TYR A 6 -9.06 -65.39 54.82
N HIS A 7 -7.93 -65.05 55.45
CA HIS A 7 -7.53 -64.18 56.55
C HIS A 7 -5.99 -64.13 56.49
N GLN A 8 -5.45 -63.17 57.21
CA GLN A 8 -4.05 -62.75 57.37
C GLN A 8 -3.12 -63.69 58.18
N LEU A 9 -1.80 -63.42 58.03
CA LEU A 9 -0.69 -63.48 59.03
C LEU A 9 -0.16 -64.90 59.38
N SER A 10 1.13 -65.17 59.62
CA SER A 10 2.26 -64.37 60.17
C SER A 10 3.55 -65.23 60.18
N GLY A 11 4.76 -64.62 60.20
CA GLY A 11 5.98 -65.26 60.75
C GLY A 11 7.33 -64.95 60.07
N PRO A 12 8.30 -64.26 60.72
CA PRO A 12 9.63 -63.86 60.18
C PRO A 12 10.80 -64.64 60.85
N PRO A 13 12.08 -64.16 60.91
CA PRO A 13 13.08 -63.83 59.87
C PRO A 13 14.45 -64.55 60.10
N THR A 14 15.37 -64.62 59.13
CA THR A 14 16.82 -64.86 59.42
C THR A 14 17.78 -64.29 58.36
N ARG A 15 19.02 -64.05 58.81
CA ARG A 15 20.08 -63.12 58.38
C ARG A 15 21.13 -63.70 57.40
N ASN A 16 21.74 -62.77 56.67
CA ASN A 16 23.16 -62.61 56.28
C ASN A 16 23.78 -63.38 55.08
N ASN A 17 24.30 -62.55 54.17
CA ASN A 17 25.69 -62.47 53.66
C ASN A 17 26.10 -63.03 52.28
N ASP A 18 26.76 -62.12 51.55
CA ASP A 18 27.89 -62.24 50.62
C ASP A 18 27.65 -62.43 49.09
N ASP A 19 28.02 -61.34 48.38
CA ASP A 19 28.87 -61.23 47.19
C ASP A 19 28.48 -61.72 45.76
N GLU A 20 28.64 -60.74 44.85
CA GLU A 20 29.12 -60.78 43.46
C GLU A 20 28.47 -61.62 42.35
N ASN A 21 28.03 -60.84 41.34
CA ASN A 21 28.37 -60.92 39.91
C ASN A 21 27.33 -61.33 38.85
N THR A 22 27.14 -60.36 37.94
CA THR A 22 27.05 -60.45 36.46
C THR A 22 25.78 -60.97 35.76
N ASN A 23 25.08 -60.00 35.15
CA ASN A 23 24.61 -59.91 33.75
C ASN A 23 24.00 -61.13 33.06
N PHE A 24 22.77 -60.94 32.55
CA PHE A 24 22.19 -61.35 31.24
C PHE A 24 20.67 -61.27 31.47
N LEU A 25 19.95 -60.25 30.99
CA LEU A 25 19.50 -60.16 29.60
C LEU A 25 19.28 -58.70 29.18
N GLU A 26 19.88 -58.41 28.04
CA GLU A 26 19.74 -57.21 27.24
C GLU A 26 18.41 -57.29 26.46
N ASP A 27 17.48 -56.37 26.68
CA ASP A 27 16.39 -56.08 25.72
C ASP A 27 16.74 -54.77 24.99
N THR A 28 17.70 -54.89 24.08
CA THR A 28 18.08 -53.90 23.08
C THR A 28 17.15 -54.00 21.87
N GLU A 29 15.95 -53.38 21.89
CA GLU A 29 15.22 -53.21 20.62
C GLU A 29 14.21 -52.06 20.49
N THR A 30 14.35 -50.95 21.24
CA THR A 30 13.58 -49.71 20.92
C THR A 30 14.40 -48.41 20.90
N GLY A 31 15.71 -48.50 21.12
CA GLY A 31 16.65 -47.37 21.13
C GLY A 31 17.01 -46.77 19.76
N PRO A 32 17.32 -47.55 18.70
CA PRO A 32 17.86 -46.98 17.47
C PRO A 32 16.78 -46.30 16.60
N ILE A 33 15.60 -46.90 16.43
CA ILE A 33 14.54 -46.41 15.54
C ILE A 33 13.93 -45.08 16.06
N LYS A 34 13.67 -44.97 17.37
CA LYS A 34 13.14 -43.74 17.99
C LYS A 34 14.16 -42.59 17.94
N ARG A 35 15.45 -42.90 18.09
CA ARG A 35 16.56 -41.94 18.04
C ARG A 35 16.86 -41.50 16.60
N GLN A 36 16.74 -42.39 15.61
CA GLN A 36 16.86 -42.05 14.18
C GLN A 36 15.69 -41.18 13.68
N ARG A 37 14.45 -41.51 14.06
CA ARG A 37 13.25 -40.74 13.71
C ARG A 37 13.28 -39.32 14.31
N ASN A 38 13.71 -39.18 15.56
CA ASN A 38 13.90 -37.87 16.19
C ASN A 38 15.03 -37.06 15.54
N ARG A 39 16.10 -37.72 15.06
CA ARG A 39 17.20 -37.08 14.34
C ARG A 39 16.76 -36.61 12.94
N GLN A 40 15.94 -37.38 12.24
CA GLN A 40 15.33 -36.99 10.95
C GLN A 40 14.34 -35.83 11.11
N ILE A 41 13.45 -35.85 12.11
CA ILE A 41 12.50 -34.76 12.37
C ILE A 41 13.25 -33.47 12.76
N PHE A 42 14.30 -33.57 13.58
CA PHE A 42 15.15 -32.43 13.93
C PHE A 42 15.94 -31.88 12.73
N GLN A 43 16.44 -32.74 11.84
CA GLN A 43 17.11 -32.34 10.59
C GLN A 43 16.14 -31.70 9.58
N TRP A 44 14.91 -32.19 9.47
CA TRP A 44 13.86 -31.59 8.65
C TRP A 44 13.46 -30.20 9.16
N ARG A 45 13.31 -30.05 10.49
CA ARG A 45 12.93 -28.79 11.14
C ARG A 45 14.05 -27.74 11.14
N THR A 46 15.32 -28.17 11.26
CA THR A 46 16.49 -27.29 11.15
C THR A 46 16.86 -26.93 9.70
N ARG A 47 16.44 -27.71 8.70
CA ARG A 47 16.54 -27.35 7.26
C ARG A 47 15.41 -26.43 6.80
N GLY A 48 14.19 -26.60 7.32
CA GLY A 48 13.01 -25.85 6.88
C GLY A 48 13.16 -24.34 7.01
N TRP A 49 13.60 -23.84 8.17
CA TRP A 49 13.68 -22.40 8.39
C TRP A 49 14.75 -21.71 7.53
N LYS A 50 15.88 -22.39 7.30
CA LYS A 50 16.95 -21.92 6.39
C LYS A 50 16.50 -21.94 4.94
N PHE A 51 15.77 -22.98 4.53
CA PHE A 51 15.18 -23.04 3.20
C PHE A 51 14.24 -21.84 2.95
N THR A 52 13.38 -21.51 3.91
CA THR A 52 12.52 -20.33 3.81
C THR A 52 13.31 -19.03 3.73
N LEU A 53 14.41 -18.88 4.48
CA LEU A 53 15.30 -17.70 4.36
C LEU A 53 16.01 -17.62 3.00
N HIS A 54 16.47 -18.75 2.46
CA HIS A 54 17.07 -18.78 1.12
C HIS A 54 16.04 -18.39 0.04
N MET A 55 14.81 -18.90 0.13
CA MET A 55 13.73 -18.50 -0.79
C MET A 55 13.37 -17.02 -0.63
N ALA A 56 13.33 -16.50 0.60
CA ALA A 56 13.10 -15.08 0.88
C ALA A 56 14.21 -14.19 0.32
N SER A 57 15.47 -14.63 0.43
CA SER A 57 16.65 -13.97 -0.14
C SER A 57 16.58 -13.94 -1.66
N LEU A 58 16.30 -15.09 -2.31
CA LEU A 58 16.12 -15.18 -3.76
C LEU A 58 14.99 -14.28 -4.25
N ALA A 59 13.83 -14.28 -3.58
CA ALA A 59 12.72 -13.40 -3.90
C ALA A 59 13.10 -11.92 -3.76
N GLY A 60 13.84 -11.55 -2.70
CA GLY A 60 14.34 -10.20 -2.49
C GLY A 60 15.29 -9.72 -3.59
N ILE A 61 16.24 -10.57 -3.98
CA ILE A 61 17.18 -10.31 -5.08
C ILE A 61 16.43 -10.18 -6.41
N PHE A 62 15.45 -11.06 -6.66
CA PHE A 62 14.63 -11.02 -7.87
C PHE A 62 13.84 -9.71 -7.97
N VAL A 63 13.17 -9.29 -6.89
CA VAL A 63 12.42 -8.02 -6.87
C VAL A 63 13.36 -6.83 -7.07
N LEU A 64 14.55 -6.84 -6.45
CA LEU A 64 15.56 -5.81 -6.64
C LEU A 64 16.03 -5.73 -8.10
N ALA A 65 16.32 -6.88 -8.71
CA ALA A 65 16.75 -6.98 -10.10
C ALA A 65 15.68 -6.46 -11.08
N LEU A 66 14.39 -6.76 -10.83
CA LEU A 66 13.30 -6.22 -11.64
C LEU A 66 13.18 -4.69 -11.53
N ASN A 67 13.25 -4.15 -10.31
CA ASN A 67 13.13 -2.69 -10.10
C ASN A 67 14.35 -1.93 -10.65
N LEU A 68 15.56 -2.46 -10.43
CA LEU A 68 16.78 -1.91 -11.03
C LEU A 68 16.76 -2.03 -12.55
N GLY A 69 16.37 -3.19 -13.08
CA GLY A 69 16.24 -3.42 -14.52
C GLY A 69 15.28 -2.42 -15.17
N PHE A 70 14.14 -2.12 -14.53
CA PHE A 70 13.22 -1.10 -15.03
C PHE A 70 13.86 0.29 -15.03
N ILE A 71 14.53 0.73 -13.95
CA ILE A 71 15.20 2.05 -13.94
C ILE A 71 16.27 2.13 -15.03
N LEU A 72 17.13 1.11 -15.11
CA LEU A 72 18.22 1.04 -16.10
C LEU A 72 17.70 1.00 -17.54
N TRP A 73 16.53 0.39 -17.75
CA TRP A 73 15.87 0.37 -19.06
C TRP A 73 15.18 1.70 -19.39
N ALA A 74 14.53 2.34 -18.40
CA ALA A 74 13.66 3.49 -18.59
C ALA A 74 14.42 4.82 -18.67
N VAL A 75 15.44 5.03 -17.85
CA VAL A 75 16.22 6.29 -17.80
C VAL A 75 16.88 6.63 -19.15
N PRO A 76 17.53 5.69 -19.87
CA PRO A 76 18.16 6.00 -21.15
C PRO A 76 17.18 6.15 -22.32
N ARG A 77 15.97 5.59 -22.22
CA ARG A 77 15.01 5.50 -23.34
C ARG A 77 13.93 6.56 -23.34
N HIS A 78 13.62 7.15 -22.19
CA HIS A 78 12.56 8.14 -22.06
C HIS A 78 13.14 9.49 -21.66
N ASN A 79 12.83 10.55 -22.40
CA ASN A 79 13.16 11.91 -22.02
C ASN A 79 12.44 12.26 -20.71
N VAL A 80 13.16 12.20 -19.59
CA VAL A 80 12.60 12.44 -18.27
C VAL A 80 12.47 13.94 -18.03
N GLY A 81 11.47 14.57 -18.65
CA GLY A 81 11.09 15.94 -18.33
C GLY A 81 10.61 16.07 -16.89
N LYS A 82 11.18 17.00 -16.11
CA LYS A 82 10.76 17.35 -14.74
C LYS A 82 10.44 16.13 -13.84
N TYR A 83 11.35 15.16 -13.75
CA TYR A 83 11.29 13.99 -12.85
C TYR A 83 10.19 12.94 -13.12
N ARG A 84 9.43 13.06 -14.23
CA ARG A 84 8.45 12.08 -14.68
C ARG A 84 8.82 11.54 -16.06
N GLY A 85 8.89 10.23 -16.20
CA GLY A 85 9.10 9.57 -17.50
C GLY A 85 7.77 9.07 -18.06
N VAL A 86 7.58 9.16 -19.38
CA VAL A 86 6.39 8.66 -20.08
C VAL A 86 6.67 7.26 -20.59
N LEU A 87 6.05 6.24 -19.98
CA LEU A 87 6.19 4.82 -20.32
C LEU A 87 5.40 4.43 -21.58
N TYR A 88 4.22 5.01 -21.74
CA TYR A 88 3.38 4.84 -22.92
C TYR A 88 2.59 6.11 -23.17
N ASP A 89 2.48 6.50 -24.44
CA ASP A 89 1.73 7.66 -24.89
C ASP A 89 0.82 7.21 -26.05
N GLY A 90 -0.50 7.34 -25.89
CA GLY A 90 -1.45 6.86 -26.89
C GLY A 90 -2.83 6.52 -26.33
N ASN A 91 -3.39 5.39 -26.75
CA ASN A 91 -4.79 5.02 -26.44
C ASN A 91 -5.02 4.80 -24.93
N CYS A 92 -6.03 5.49 -24.39
CA CYS A 92 -6.47 5.38 -23.00
C CYS A 92 -6.88 3.97 -22.56
N ASP A 93 -7.50 3.15 -23.40
CA ASP A 93 -7.85 1.77 -23.04
C ASP A 93 -6.60 0.92 -22.82
N ARG A 94 -5.55 1.18 -23.62
CA ARG A 94 -4.28 0.47 -23.47
C ARG A 94 -3.53 0.94 -22.21
N VAL A 95 -3.52 2.25 -21.95
CA VAL A 95 -2.96 2.83 -20.71
C VAL A 95 -3.68 2.26 -19.49
N HIS A 96 -5.00 2.20 -19.52
CA HIS A 96 -5.82 1.70 -18.42
C HIS A 96 -5.50 0.23 -18.11
N ASN A 97 -5.52 -0.64 -19.12
CA ASN A 97 -5.19 -2.05 -18.96
C ASN A 97 -3.74 -2.27 -18.48
N LEU A 98 -2.78 -1.49 -19.02
CA LEU A 98 -1.38 -1.57 -18.60
C LEU A 98 -1.20 -1.09 -17.15
N SER A 99 -1.92 -0.05 -16.74
CA SER A 99 -1.94 0.44 -15.35
C SER A 99 -2.46 -0.63 -14.39
N ILE A 100 -3.58 -1.30 -14.72
CA ILE A 100 -4.11 -2.42 -13.91
C ILE A 100 -3.06 -3.53 -13.76
N GLY A 101 -2.45 -3.95 -14.88
CA GLY A 101 -1.41 -4.99 -14.87
C GLY A 101 -0.21 -4.62 -14.00
N LEU A 102 0.29 -3.39 -14.11
CA LEU A 102 1.41 -2.89 -13.29
C LEU A 102 1.05 -2.84 -11.80
N HIS A 103 -0.15 -2.38 -11.44
CA HIS A 103 -0.62 -2.38 -10.05
C HIS A 103 -0.69 -3.79 -9.47
N LEU A 104 -1.18 -4.76 -10.24
CA LEU A 104 -1.24 -6.16 -9.82
C LEU A 104 0.17 -6.73 -9.56
N VAL A 105 1.11 -6.52 -10.48
CA VAL A 105 2.50 -6.96 -10.31
C VAL A 105 3.13 -6.34 -9.07
N ILE A 106 2.96 -5.03 -8.87
CA ILE A 106 3.51 -4.32 -7.70
C ILE A 106 2.93 -4.84 -6.40
N ASN A 107 1.63 -5.12 -6.35
CA ASN A 107 0.99 -5.66 -5.16
C ASN A 107 1.49 -7.07 -4.84
N ILE A 108 1.71 -7.91 -5.85
CA ILE A 108 2.30 -9.25 -5.67
C ILE A 108 3.74 -9.16 -5.15
N LEU A 109 4.59 -8.36 -5.80
CA LEU A 109 5.98 -8.18 -5.41
C LEU A 109 6.09 -7.59 -3.99
N SER A 110 5.27 -6.59 -3.69
CA SER A 110 5.22 -5.95 -2.38
C SER A 110 4.76 -6.91 -1.29
N THR A 111 3.71 -7.70 -1.54
CA THR A 111 3.21 -8.70 -0.58
C THR A 111 4.26 -9.78 -0.31
N THR A 112 4.95 -10.23 -1.36
CA THR A 112 6.05 -11.20 -1.26
C THR A 112 7.19 -10.65 -0.40
N LEU A 113 7.64 -9.41 -0.66
CA LEU A 113 8.67 -8.74 0.14
C LEU A 113 8.22 -8.49 1.58
N LEU A 114 6.94 -8.17 1.79
CA LEU A 114 6.35 -7.95 3.11
C LEU A 114 6.42 -9.24 3.93
N GLY A 115 6.03 -10.37 3.33
CA GLY A 115 6.09 -11.70 3.92
C GLY A 115 7.52 -12.14 4.21
N ALA A 116 8.42 -12.01 3.24
CA ALA A 116 9.85 -12.27 3.41
C ALA A 116 10.47 -11.44 4.55
N SER A 117 10.15 -10.15 4.61
CA SER A 117 10.62 -9.24 5.67
C SER A 117 10.04 -9.63 7.04
N ASN A 118 8.77 -10.02 7.10
CA ASN A 118 8.13 -10.45 8.35
C ASN A 118 8.80 -11.71 8.91
N TYR A 119 9.00 -12.70 8.05
CA TYR A 119 9.65 -13.95 8.44
C TYR A 119 11.12 -13.73 8.87
N THR A 120 11.85 -12.91 8.13
CA THR A 120 13.24 -12.56 8.48
C THR A 120 13.31 -11.82 9.82
N MET A 121 12.35 -10.94 10.11
CA MET A 121 12.28 -10.26 11.40
C MET A 121 11.98 -11.23 12.54
N GLN A 122 11.16 -12.27 12.33
CA GLN A 122 10.98 -13.34 13.31
C GLN A 122 12.27 -14.10 13.57
N CYS A 123 13.06 -14.37 12.52
CA CYS A 123 14.36 -15.03 12.66
C CYS A 123 15.39 -14.18 13.40
N LEU A 124 15.39 -12.86 13.17
CA LEU A 124 16.28 -11.91 13.85
C LEU A 124 15.90 -11.66 15.31
N GLY A 125 14.60 -11.62 15.62
CA GLY A 125 14.10 -11.35 16.98
C GLY A 125 14.07 -12.58 17.89
N ALA A 126 14.31 -13.77 17.33
CA ALA A 126 14.32 -15.02 18.06
C ALA A 126 15.70 -15.26 18.69
N PRO A 127 15.77 -15.52 20.02
CA PRO A 127 17.04 -15.73 20.70
C PRO A 127 17.65 -17.09 20.36
N THR A 128 18.98 -17.20 20.44
CA THR A 128 19.68 -18.49 20.35
C THR A 128 19.73 -19.18 21.72
N ARG A 129 20.10 -20.47 21.75
CA ARG A 129 20.26 -21.20 23.01
C ARG A 129 21.30 -20.54 23.92
N GLU A 130 22.39 -20.07 23.34
CA GLU A 130 23.48 -19.38 24.04
C GLU A 130 23.02 -18.03 24.61
N ASP A 131 22.21 -17.27 23.87
CA ASP A 131 21.66 -15.99 24.35
C ASP A 131 20.76 -16.20 25.56
N ILE A 132 19.97 -17.28 25.56
CA ILE A 132 19.11 -17.65 26.67
C ILE A 132 19.95 -18.05 27.88
N ASP A 133 20.99 -18.88 27.70
CA ASP A 133 21.88 -19.29 28.80
C ASP A 133 22.60 -18.08 29.42
N LYS A 134 23.07 -17.13 28.59
CA LYS A 134 23.65 -15.86 29.05
C LYS A 134 22.63 -15.02 29.81
N ALA A 135 21.41 -14.89 29.30
CA ALA A 135 20.35 -14.14 29.95
C ALA A 135 20.00 -14.75 31.31
N HIS A 136 19.83 -16.06 31.37
CA HIS A 136 19.52 -16.78 32.61
C HIS A 136 20.66 -16.63 33.63
N GLY A 137 21.93 -16.71 33.18
CA GLY A 137 23.11 -16.44 34.03
C GLY A 137 23.10 -15.05 34.67
N ALA A 138 22.55 -14.05 33.97
CA ALA A 138 22.36 -12.70 34.48
C ALA A 138 21.03 -12.50 35.22
N LYS A 139 20.31 -13.58 35.57
CA LYS A 139 18.96 -13.57 36.15
C LYS A 139 17.94 -12.77 35.29
N ARG A 140 18.05 -12.85 33.97
CA ARG A 140 17.11 -12.22 33.01
C ARG A 140 16.41 -13.30 32.19
N TRP A 141 15.30 -12.94 31.56
CA TRP A 141 14.54 -13.83 30.68
C TRP A 141 14.35 -13.20 29.29
N LEU A 142 14.17 -14.06 28.28
CA LEU A 142 13.88 -13.66 26.90
C LEU A 142 12.53 -14.23 26.47
N ASP A 143 11.79 -13.48 25.66
CA ASP A 143 10.53 -13.95 25.11
C ASP A 143 10.79 -14.84 23.89
N ILE A 144 10.13 -16.01 23.81
CA ILE A 144 10.27 -16.97 22.71
C ILE A 144 8.93 -17.12 22.00
N GLY A 145 8.94 -17.21 20.66
CA GLY A 145 7.73 -17.45 19.87
C GLY A 145 6.79 -16.26 19.74
N VAL A 146 7.16 -15.09 20.24
CA VAL A 146 6.41 -13.84 20.10
C VAL A 146 7.34 -12.71 19.64
N PRO A 147 6.88 -11.81 18.75
CA PRO A 147 7.65 -10.62 18.38
C PRO A 147 7.77 -9.69 19.59
N SER A 148 8.89 -9.76 20.31
CA SER A 148 9.13 -8.96 21.50
C SER A 148 9.96 -7.72 21.20
N ALA A 149 9.37 -6.54 21.42
CA ALA A 149 10.07 -5.27 21.37
C ALA A 149 11.24 -5.18 22.37
N LYS A 150 11.25 -6.03 23.43
CA LYS A 150 12.39 -6.14 24.36
C LYS A 150 13.58 -6.86 23.72
N ASN A 151 13.32 -7.91 22.94
CA ASN A 151 14.36 -8.57 22.12
C ASN A 151 14.83 -7.66 20.97
N LEU A 152 13.95 -6.76 20.51
CA LEU A 152 14.19 -5.82 19.40
C LEU A 152 14.69 -4.42 19.82
N LYS A 153 14.83 -4.10 21.11
CA LYS A 153 15.29 -2.77 21.61
C LYS A 153 16.72 -2.40 21.18
N GLN A 154 17.34 -3.25 20.37
CA GLN A 154 18.64 -3.05 19.73
C GLN A 154 18.57 -2.71 18.22
N VAL A 155 17.42 -2.68 17.53
CA VAL A 155 17.32 -2.27 16.09
C VAL A 155 15.95 -1.64 15.71
N SER A 156 15.96 -0.63 14.84
CA SER A 156 14.90 0.39 14.57
C SER A 156 13.84 0.06 13.49
N ARG A 157 12.80 0.91 13.41
CA ARG A 157 11.48 0.73 12.74
C ARG A 157 11.25 1.65 11.54
N THR A 158 10.77 1.15 10.38
CA THR A 158 9.85 1.89 9.46
C THR A 158 9.19 0.97 8.39
N ARG A 159 7.92 1.20 8.01
CA ARG A 159 7.26 0.62 6.81
C ARG A 159 6.22 1.56 6.15
N TYR A 160 6.18 1.45 4.81
CA TYR A 160 5.09 1.68 3.81
C TYR A 160 4.66 3.14 3.53
N ASN A 161 4.30 3.57 2.29
CA ASN A 161 3.48 2.93 1.25
C ASN A 161 3.77 3.45 -0.20
N SER A 162 3.28 2.69 -1.19
CA SER A 162 3.40 2.79 -2.66
C SER A 162 3.10 4.14 -3.31
N THR A 163 3.74 4.39 -4.45
CA THR A 163 3.50 5.56 -5.31
C THR A 163 3.51 5.19 -6.78
N ILE A 164 2.37 4.67 -7.25
CA ILE A 164 1.96 4.74 -8.67
C ILE A 164 0.52 5.19 -8.68
N PHE A 165 0.19 6.17 -9.53
CA PHE A 165 -1.16 6.65 -9.71
C PHE A 165 -1.44 6.81 -11.21
N PRO A 166 -2.60 6.37 -11.70
CA PRO A 166 -3.02 6.72 -13.05
C PRO A 166 -3.34 8.22 -13.08
N THR A 167 -2.81 8.91 -14.08
CA THR A 167 -3.22 10.28 -14.39
C THR A 167 -4.26 10.23 -15.49
N VAL A 168 -5.42 10.82 -15.25
CA VAL A 168 -6.42 11.06 -16.30
C VAL A 168 -6.00 12.29 -17.09
N SER A 169 -6.00 12.23 -18.41
CA SER A 169 -5.76 13.38 -19.28
C SER A 169 -6.96 14.32 -19.21
N ALA A 170 -6.73 15.58 -18.84
CA ALA A 170 -7.71 16.65 -18.98
C ALA A 170 -7.30 17.55 -20.15
N ASN A 171 -8.25 17.90 -21.00
CA ASN A 171 -8.03 18.73 -22.17
C ASN A 171 -8.18 20.21 -21.82
N GLU A 172 -7.27 21.03 -22.32
CA GLU A 172 -7.48 22.47 -22.46
C GLU A 172 -8.28 22.72 -23.73
N TYR A 173 -9.20 23.69 -23.69
CA TYR A 173 -10.07 23.95 -24.82
C TYR A 173 -10.43 25.43 -24.95
N ASN A 174 -10.69 25.83 -26.20
CA ASN A 174 -11.11 27.18 -26.57
C ASN A 174 -12.58 27.21 -26.92
N VAL A 175 -13.25 28.30 -26.54
CA VAL A 175 -14.66 28.53 -26.81
C VAL A 175 -14.79 29.69 -27.80
N PHE A 176 -15.33 29.37 -28.97
CA PHE A 176 -15.62 30.33 -30.03
C PHE A 176 -17.12 30.53 -30.17
N LEU A 177 -17.54 31.67 -30.71
CA LEU A 177 -18.94 31.97 -31.04
C LEU A 177 -19.01 32.53 -32.45
N GLY A 178 -19.98 32.08 -33.25
CA GLY A 178 -20.11 32.49 -34.63
C GLY A 178 -21.30 31.84 -35.34
N GLU A 179 -21.42 32.08 -36.64
CA GLU A 179 -22.47 31.47 -37.45
C GLU A 179 -22.17 29.97 -37.74
N GLY A 180 -23.21 29.20 -38.04
CA GLY A 180 -23.10 27.77 -38.37
C GLY A 180 -22.41 27.48 -39.71
N SER A 181 -22.26 28.48 -40.57
CA SER A 181 -21.61 28.43 -41.89
C SER A 181 -20.07 28.40 -41.81
N PHE A 182 -19.49 28.27 -40.61
CA PHE A 182 -18.05 28.29 -40.34
C PHE A 182 -17.21 27.37 -41.23
N GLY A 183 -17.69 26.17 -41.53
CA GLY A 183 -16.96 25.21 -42.37
C GLY A 183 -17.02 25.49 -43.87
N ASP A 184 -17.95 26.34 -44.30
CA ASP A 184 -18.21 26.64 -45.72
C ASP A 184 -17.47 27.92 -46.18
N ILE A 185 -17.08 28.80 -45.24
CA ILE A 185 -16.34 30.04 -45.51
C ILE A 185 -14.83 29.77 -45.50
N SER A 186 -14.05 30.41 -46.37
CA SER A 186 -12.58 30.33 -46.35
C SER A 186 -12.01 31.03 -45.12
N LEU A 187 -10.95 30.46 -44.52
CA LEU A 187 -10.27 31.02 -43.33
C LEU A 187 -9.81 32.48 -43.51
N GLU A 188 -9.46 32.87 -44.74
CA GLU A 188 -8.98 34.23 -45.07
C GLU A 188 -10.09 35.29 -45.03
N ASP A 189 -11.34 34.87 -45.23
CA ASP A 189 -12.51 35.76 -45.26
C ASP A 189 -13.14 35.92 -43.86
N ILE A 190 -12.64 35.16 -42.87
CA ILE A 190 -13.15 35.13 -41.50
C ILE A 190 -12.39 36.13 -40.64
N LYS A 191 -13.13 36.97 -39.92
CA LYS A 191 -12.57 37.88 -38.92
C LYS A 191 -12.77 37.29 -37.53
N LEU A 192 -11.66 36.98 -36.85
CA LEU A 192 -11.68 36.53 -35.45
C LEU A 192 -11.46 37.72 -34.53
N ASN A 193 -12.48 38.05 -33.75
CA ASN A 193 -12.46 39.11 -32.74
C ASN A 193 -12.23 38.51 -31.35
N GLU A 194 -11.20 38.98 -30.67
CA GLU A 194 -10.89 38.56 -29.31
C GLU A 194 -11.72 39.39 -28.32
N ILE A 195 -12.87 38.86 -27.88
CA ILE A 195 -13.65 39.43 -26.77
C ILE A 195 -13.24 38.80 -25.43
N SER A 196 -12.06 38.16 -25.38
CA SER A 196 -11.58 37.44 -24.20
C SER A 196 -11.74 38.32 -22.96
N ARG A 197 -12.65 37.89 -22.06
CA ARG A 197 -13.12 38.67 -20.91
C ARG A 197 -12.02 38.95 -19.87
N TYR A 198 -10.83 38.35 -20.05
CA TYR A 198 -9.69 38.37 -19.15
C TYR A 198 -8.37 38.40 -19.93
N ARG A 199 -7.40 39.17 -19.45
CA ARG A 199 -6.09 39.41 -20.09
C ARG A 199 -5.28 38.11 -20.06
N LEU A 200 -5.01 37.56 -21.25
CA LEU A 200 -4.24 36.33 -21.48
C LEU A 200 -2.72 36.61 -21.31
N ASP A 201 -2.24 36.70 -20.08
CA ASP A 201 -0.80 36.93 -19.79
C ASP A 201 0.08 35.66 -19.96
N SER A 202 -0.32 34.68 -20.78
CA SER A 202 0.49 33.48 -21.04
C SER A 202 1.12 33.50 -22.44
N PRO A 203 2.47 33.50 -22.54
CA PRO A 203 3.19 33.63 -23.82
C PRO A 203 3.19 32.37 -24.71
N GLU A 204 2.42 31.34 -24.36
CA GLU A 204 2.39 30.04 -25.05
C GLU A 204 0.99 29.66 -25.55
N TYR A 205 0.15 30.66 -25.84
CA TYR A 205 -1.23 30.47 -26.25
C TYR A 205 -1.39 30.53 -27.78
N ASN A 206 -1.66 29.38 -28.41
CA ASN A 206 -1.89 29.30 -29.85
C ASN A 206 -3.39 29.31 -30.19
N LEU A 207 -4.11 30.41 -29.87
CA LEU A 207 -5.53 30.62 -30.24
C LEU A 207 -5.79 30.29 -31.71
N THR A 208 -4.97 30.87 -32.58
CA THR A 208 -5.03 30.74 -34.03
C THR A 208 -4.90 29.29 -34.48
N SER A 209 -4.03 28.51 -33.85
CA SER A 209 -3.86 27.09 -34.19
C SER A 209 -5.11 26.27 -33.85
N SER A 210 -5.76 26.58 -32.72
CA SER A 210 -6.98 25.89 -32.29
C SER A 210 -8.18 26.30 -33.15
N PHE A 211 -8.25 27.58 -33.53
CA PHE A 211 -9.28 28.08 -34.44
C PHE A 211 -9.16 27.46 -35.83
N ASN A 212 -7.96 27.47 -36.43
CA ASN A 212 -7.70 26.87 -37.74
C ASN A 212 -7.97 25.35 -37.71
N ARG A 213 -7.60 24.66 -36.63
CA ARG A 213 -7.90 23.23 -36.45
C ARG A 213 -9.40 22.96 -36.39
N LEU A 214 -10.14 23.80 -35.65
CA LEU A 214 -11.60 23.69 -35.53
C LEU A 214 -12.28 23.95 -36.88
N HIS A 215 -11.81 24.95 -37.64
CA HIS A 215 -12.27 25.25 -39.00
C HIS A 215 -12.05 24.08 -39.96
N GLU A 216 -10.85 23.52 -39.99
CA GLU A 216 -10.54 22.35 -40.80
C GLU A 216 -11.45 21.16 -40.48
N LYS A 217 -11.78 20.96 -39.19
CA LYS A 217 -12.72 19.92 -38.75
C LYS A 217 -14.17 20.24 -39.12
N ALA A 218 -14.56 21.52 -39.10
CA ALA A 218 -15.87 21.99 -39.53
C ALA A 218 -16.06 21.77 -41.04
N LYS A 219 -15.06 22.14 -41.85
CA LYS A 219 -15.02 21.91 -43.30
C LYS A 219 -15.14 20.43 -43.66
N LYS A 220 -14.49 19.55 -42.88
CA LYS A 220 -14.59 18.09 -43.02
C LYS A 220 -15.87 17.50 -42.41
N ARG A 221 -16.74 18.32 -41.80
CA ARG A 221 -17.97 17.92 -41.08
C ARG A 221 -17.74 16.85 -40.01
N THR A 222 -16.60 16.93 -39.33
CA THR A 222 -16.17 15.97 -38.28
C THR A 222 -16.49 16.45 -36.86
N LEU A 223 -16.98 17.68 -36.71
CA LEU A 223 -17.42 18.22 -35.43
C LEU A 223 -18.73 17.56 -35.00
N LYS A 224 -18.84 17.26 -33.70
CA LYS A 224 -20.06 16.70 -33.14
C LYS A 224 -21.01 17.83 -32.81
N GLN A 225 -22.17 17.85 -33.46
CA GLN A 225 -23.25 18.73 -33.09
C GLN A 225 -23.91 18.24 -31.81
N LEU A 226 -24.05 19.15 -30.84
CA LEU A 226 -24.69 18.92 -29.56
C LEU A 226 -25.83 19.94 -29.42
N ASP A 227 -26.97 19.48 -28.90
CA ASP A 227 -27.99 20.40 -28.41
C ASP A 227 -27.47 21.20 -27.20
N ASN A 228 -28.16 22.27 -26.85
CA ASN A 228 -27.74 23.16 -25.76
C ASN A 228 -27.63 22.41 -24.41
N GLN A 229 -28.53 21.47 -24.14
CA GLN A 229 -28.56 20.70 -22.90
C GLN A 229 -27.38 19.72 -22.80
N MET A 230 -27.09 18.99 -23.87
CA MET A 230 -25.96 18.09 -24.02
C MET A 230 -24.64 18.86 -24.01
N CYS A 231 -24.61 20.05 -24.62
CA CYS A 231 -23.44 20.92 -24.62
C CYS A 231 -23.06 21.36 -23.21
N VAL A 232 -24.00 21.93 -22.45
CA VAL A 232 -23.74 22.32 -21.06
C VAL A 232 -23.38 21.13 -20.20
N ASN A 233 -24.07 19.99 -20.32
CA ASN A 233 -23.74 18.80 -19.54
C ASN A 233 -22.37 18.21 -19.90
N ALA A 234 -21.94 18.33 -21.16
CA ALA A 234 -20.62 17.84 -21.60
C ALA A 234 -19.48 18.73 -21.07
N TYR A 235 -19.67 20.05 -21.02
CA TYR A 235 -18.61 21.00 -20.68
C TYR A 235 -18.64 21.51 -19.23
N ALA A 236 -19.76 21.37 -18.50
CA ALA A 236 -19.86 21.67 -17.07
C ALA A 236 -19.23 20.57 -16.18
N THR A 237 -18.00 20.16 -16.50
CA THR A 237 -17.24 19.12 -15.79
C THR A 237 -15.90 19.66 -15.31
N THR A 238 -15.41 19.17 -14.16
CA THR A 238 -14.14 19.63 -13.58
C THR A 238 -12.92 19.29 -14.46
N TYR A 239 -12.96 18.13 -15.12
CA TYR A 239 -11.92 17.67 -16.02
C TYR A 239 -12.57 17.23 -17.32
N GLN A 240 -12.38 18.02 -18.39
CA GLN A 240 -12.88 17.67 -19.71
C GLN A 240 -11.97 16.60 -20.34
N THR A 241 -12.47 15.39 -20.55
CA THR A 241 -11.70 14.27 -21.09
C THR A 241 -12.12 13.86 -22.51
N THR A 242 -13.32 14.26 -22.93
CA THR A 242 -13.98 13.73 -24.14
C THR A 242 -13.96 14.73 -25.29
N TYR A 243 -14.12 16.01 -24.98
CA TYR A 243 -14.22 17.07 -25.98
C TYR A 243 -13.03 18.04 -25.89
N GLY A 244 -12.71 18.68 -27.01
CA GLY A 244 -11.72 19.74 -27.16
C GLY A 244 -12.42 21.09 -27.35
N SER A 245 -11.86 21.94 -28.20
CA SER A 245 -12.42 23.26 -28.52
C SER A 245 -13.85 23.15 -29.08
N LEU A 246 -14.67 24.17 -28.83
CA LEU A 246 -16.05 24.20 -29.32
C LEU A 246 -16.40 25.53 -29.98
N LEU A 247 -17.34 25.47 -30.92
CA LEU A 247 -17.98 26.62 -31.56
C LEU A 247 -19.44 26.67 -31.12
N LEU A 248 -19.83 27.77 -30.48
CA LEU A 248 -21.20 28.13 -30.18
C LEU A 248 -21.81 28.74 -31.44
N VAL A 249 -22.85 28.10 -31.97
CA VAL A 249 -23.57 28.58 -33.15
C VAL A 249 -24.62 29.57 -32.70
N SER A 250 -24.53 30.79 -33.21
CA SER A 250 -25.49 31.87 -32.98
C SER A 250 -25.89 32.51 -34.30
N ASN A 251 -27.14 32.93 -34.39
CA ASN A 251 -27.66 33.70 -35.54
C ASN A 251 -27.59 35.22 -35.28
N ASP A 252 -27.18 35.64 -34.08
CA ASP A 252 -27.24 37.03 -33.60
C ASP A 252 -25.90 37.75 -33.73
N THR A 253 -24.96 37.25 -34.54
CA THR A 253 -23.62 37.85 -34.69
C THR A 253 -23.61 39.09 -35.60
N GLY A 254 -24.71 39.38 -36.30
CA GLY A 254 -24.86 40.52 -37.20
C GLY A 254 -24.10 40.39 -38.53
N ASN A 255 -23.03 39.58 -38.57
CA ASN A 255 -22.23 39.28 -39.76
C ASN A 255 -21.82 37.79 -39.79
N ALA A 256 -22.02 37.13 -40.94
CA ALA A 256 -21.74 35.70 -41.13
C ALA A 256 -20.24 35.35 -41.06
N ASN A 257 -19.38 36.31 -41.35
CA ASN A 257 -17.93 36.13 -41.40
C ASN A 257 -17.22 36.56 -40.11
N GLU A 258 -17.97 36.99 -39.09
CA GLU A 258 -17.42 37.48 -37.83
C GLU A 258 -17.56 36.43 -36.72
N TYR A 259 -16.43 36.07 -36.11
CA TYR A 259 -16.33 35.05 -35.08
C TYR A 259 -15.65 35.64 -33.86
N PHE A 260 -16.07 35.19 -32.67
CA PHE A 260 -15.61 35.72 -31.41
C PHE A 260 -14.90 34.65 -30.60
N ALA A 261 -13.69 34.93 -30.11
CA ALA A 261 -13.04 34.12 -29.08
C ALA A 261 -13.61 34.52 -27.72
N ILE A 262 -14.47 33.67 -27.16
CA ILE A 262 -15.19 33.95 -25.91
C ILE A 262 -14.30 33.66 -24.70
N ASP A 263 -13.67 32.48 -24.71
CA ASP A 263 -12.86 32.06 -23.57
C ASP A 263 -11.85 30.95 -23.84
N HIS A 264 -10.87 30.84 -22.94
CA HIS A 264 -9.92 29.75 -22.85
C HIS A 264 -10.02 29.05 -21.49
N GLN A 265 -10.31 27.76 -21.51
CA GLN A 265 -10.39 26.94 -20.31
C GLN A 265 -9.11 26.12 -20.13
N GLN A 266 -8.35 26.47 -19.09
CA GLN A 266 -7.17 25.72 -18.66
C GLN A 266 -7.56 24.47 -17.86
N ILE A 267 -6.63 23.52 -17.75
CA ILE A 267 -6.81 22.35 -16.89
C ILE A 267 -7.03 22.80 -15.46
N PHE A 268 -8.10 22.29 -14.83
CA PHE A 268 -8.44 22.64 -13.46
C PHE A 268 -7.28 22.37 -12.50
N ASN A 269 -6.84 23.44 -11.83
CA ASN A 269 -5.80 23.41 -10.82
C ASN A 269 -6.41 23.70 -9.44
N PRO A 270 -6.51 22.70 -8.54
CA PRO A 270 -7.07 22.89 -7.20
C PRO A 270 -6.36 23.95 -6.36
N GLY A 271 -5.06 24.15 -6.58
CA GLY A 271 -4.27 25.15 -5.87
C GLY A 271 -4.52 26.58 -6.36
N SER A 272 -4.79 26.77 -7.65
CA SER A 272 -5.23 28.07 -8.17
C SER A 272 -6.66 28.37 -7.74
N TYR A 273 -7.56 27.37 -7.83
CA TYR A 273 -8.96 27.50 -7.44
C TYR A 273 -9.19 28.01 -6.02
N LYS A 274 -8.30 27.66 -5.07
CA LYS A 274 -8.38 28.15 -3.69
C LYS A 274 -7.84 29.58 -3.50
N ARG A 275 -7.06 30.11 -4.44
CA ARG A 275 -6.33 31.37 -4.29
C ARG A 275 -6.94 32.52 -5.09
N THR A 276 -7.66 32.22 -6.15
CA THR A 276 -8.31 33.22 -7.02
C THR A 276 -9.79 33.34 -6.71
N LEU A 277 -10.33 34.54 -6.84
CA LEU A 277 -11.76 34.78 -6.70
C LEU A 277 -12.53 34.11 -7.85
N PRO A 278 -13.70 33.49 -7.61
CA PRO A 278 -14.54 33.02 -8.69
C PRO A 278 -14.92 34.17 -9.66
N PRO A 279 -15.06 33.90 -10.97
CA PRO A 279 -14.97 32.60 -11.63
C PRO A 279 -13.60 32.30 -12.28
N ASP A 280 -12.54 33.06 -12.00
CA ASP A 280 -11.28 33.03 -12.79
C ASP A 280 -10.62 31.64 -12.90
N SER A 281 -10.74 30.84 -11.84
CA SER A 281 -10.19 29.47 -11.74
C SER A 281 -11.24 28.37 -11.85
N ASP A 282 -12.48 28.73 -12.17
CA ASP A 282 -13.57 27.77 -12.27
C ASP A 282 -13.38 26.87 -13.52
N PRO A 283 -13.60 25.55 -13.40
CA PRO A 283 -13.37 24.58 -14.49
C PRO A 283 -14.23 24.78 -15.74
N TYR A 284 -15.30 25.58 -15.68
CA TYR A 284 -16.16 25.86 -16.82
C TYR A 284 -16.67 27.30 -16.79
N ARG A 285 -15.76 28.24 -16.49
CA ARG A 285 -16.09 29.65 -16.24
C ARG A 285 -16.80 30.36 -17.38
N TRP A 286 -16.57 29.93 -18.62
CA TRP A 286 -17.19 30.52 -19.81
C TRP A 286 -18.72 30.41 -19.82
N LEU A 287 -19.29 29.41 -19.14
CA LEU A 287 -20.72 29.19 -18.99
C LEU A 287 -21.40 30.23 -18.10
N CYS A 288 -20.65 30.86 -17.21
CA CYS A 288 -21.20 31.73 -16.19
C CYS A 288 -21.12 33.21 -16.54
N PRO A 289 -22.06 34.02 -16.01
CA PRO A 289 -22.00 35.46 -16.16
C PRO A 289 -20.79 36.03 -15.41
N LYS A 290 -20.26 37.15 -15.92
CA LYS A 290 -19.20 37.90 -15.25
C LYS A 290 -19.77 38.52 -13.98
N GLN A 291 -19.06 38.38 -12.86
CA GLN A 291 -19.49 38.89 -11.57
C GLN A 291 -18.64 40.09 -11.12
N GLU A 292 -19.25 40.97 -10.34
CA GLU A 292 -18.55 42.01 -9.61
C GLU A 292 -17.82 41.40 -8.40
N SER A 293 -16.65 41.96 -8.06
CA SER A 293 -15.68 41.36 -7.13
C SER A 293 -16.22 41.07 -5.74
N ASP A 294 -17.23 41.82 -5.28
CA ASP A 294 -17.70 41.78 -3.89
C ASP A 294 -18.68 40.62 -3.61
N ASN A 295 -19.19 39.94 -4.64
CA ASN A 295 -20.13 38.82 -4.51
C ASN A 295 -19.79 37.63 -5.41
N ALA A 296 -18.50 37.37 -5.61
CA ALA A 296 -17.99 36.29 -6.45
C ALA A 296 -18.46 34.89 -5.97
N GLN A 297 -19.28 34.24 -6.77
CA GLN A 297 -19.84 32.91 -6.59
C GLN A 297 -19.28 31.92 -7.61
N ASP A 298 -19.15 30.67 -7.20
CA ASP A 298 -18.76 29.56 -8.08
C ASP A 298 -19.74 29.39 -9.24
N CYS A 299 -19.20 29.01 -10.41
CA CYS A 299 -20.00 28.83 -11.61
C CYS A 299 -21.07 27.75 -11.43
N ARG A 300 -20.79 26.77 -10.56
CA ARG A 300 -21.74 25.72 -10.15
C ARG A 300 -23.10 26.26 -9.69
N LYS A 301 -23.15 27.45 -9.05
CA LYS A 301 -24.39 28.02 -8.54
C LYS A 301 -25.32 28.51 -9.65
N PHE A 302 -24.79 28.87 -10.82
CA PHE A 302 -25.56 29.36 -11.97
C PHE A 302 -26.06 28.22 -12.87
N LEU A 303 -25.57 26.99 -12.70
CA LEU A 303 -25.98 25.86 -13.54
C LEU A 303 -27.49 25.58 -13.53
N PRO A 304 -28.23 25.70 -12.41
CA PRO A 304 -29.70 25.56 -12.43
C PRO A 304 -30.38 26.62 -13.31
N ASP A 305 -29.95 27.87 -13.20
CA ASP A 305 -30.52 28.99 -13.97
C ASP A 305 -30.21 28.84 -15.47
N ILE A 306 -28.97 28.44 -15.81
CA ILE A 306 -28.56 28.14 -17.19
C ILE A 306 -29.42 27.01 -17.76
N ARG A 307 -29.68 25.95 -16.99
CA ARG A 307 -30.55 24.85 -17.42
C ARG A 307 -32.00 25.30 -17.62
N SER A 308 -32.49 26.23 -16.82
CA SER A 308 -33.81 26.84 -17.02
C SER A 308 -33.86 27.64 -18.33
N GLN A 309 -32.88 28.52 -18.57
CA GLN A 309 -32.79 29.31 -19.80
C GLN A 309 -32.72 28.43 -21.05
N ILE A 310 -32.04 27.28 -20.97
CA ILE A 310 -32.00 26.31 -22.06
C ILE A 310 -33.37 25.70 -22.31
N ALA A 311 -34.10 25.33 -21.26
CA ALA A 311 -35.46 24.79 -21.38
C ALA A 311 -36.43 25.83 -21.99
N ASP A 312 -36.25 27.10 -21.64
CA ASP A 312 -37.04 28.22 -22.15
C ASP A 312 -36.57 28.73 -23.54
N GLY A 313 -35.47 28.17 -24.06
CA GLY A 313 -34.89 28.58 -25.35
C GLY A 313 -34.30 29.99 -25.35
N THR A 314 -33.97 30.55 -24.19
CA THR A 314 -33.43 31.93 -24.01
C THR A 314 -31.96 31.95 -23.58
N TRP A 315 -31.26 30.82 -23.67
CA TRP A 315 -29.87 30.71 -23.26
C TRP A 315 -28.95 31.62 -24.10
N THR A 316 -28.19 32.46 -23.40
CA THR A 316 -27.24 33.38 -24.01
C THR A 316 -25.83 33.20 -23.44
N VAL A 317 -24.83 33.42 -24.30
CA VAL A 317 -23.42 33.49 -23.91
C VAL A 317 -22.87 34.79 -24.45
N ASN A 318 -22.31 35.63 -23.58
CA ASN A 318 -21.82 36.97 -23.94
C ASN A 318 -22.88 37.82 -24.68
N SER A 319 -24.14 37.75 -24.24
CA SER A 319 -25.29 38.45 -24.82
C SER A 319 -25.75 37.99 -26.21
N HIS A 320 -25.22 36.87 -26.73
CA HIS A 320 -25.70 36.26 -27.98
C HIS A 320 -26.51 35.00 -27.69
N HIS A 321 -27.64 34.82 -28.38
CA HIS A 321 -28.44 33.60 -28.29
C HIS A 321 -27.68 32.42 -28.87
N VAL A 322 -27.60 31.31 -28.13
CA VAL A 322 -26.92 30.10 -28.61
C VAL A 322 -27.96 29.11 -29.14
N ALA A 323 -27.90 28.84 -30.44
CA ALA A 323 -28.79 27.91 -31.11
C ALA A 323 -28.32 26.45 -30.97
N SER A 324 -27.00 26.21 -31.08
CA SER A 324 -26.41 24.87 -30.89
C SER A 324 -24.91 24.94 -30.62
N CYS A 325 -24.29 23.81 -30.25
CA CYS A 325 -22.85 23.70 -30.06
C CYS A 325 -22.22 22.72 -31.04
N LEU A 326 -21.10 23.10 -31.66
CA LEU A 326 -20.25 22.21 -32.44
C LEU A 326 -18.98 21.91 -31.64
N ALA A 327 -18.87 20.69 -31.12
CA ALA A 327 -17.76 20.28 -30.27
C ALA A 327 -16.71 19.48 -31.06
N GLU A 328 -15.44 19.83 -30.88
CA GLU A 328 -14.32 18.98 -31.29
C GLU A 328 -14.31 17.73 -30.40
N VAL A 329 -14.40 16.53 -30.97
CA VAL A 329 -14.13 15.31 -30.20
C VAL A 329 -12.61 15.20 -30.07
N ALA A 330 -12.13 15.21 -28.82
CA ALA A 330 -10.72 15.06 -28.54
C ALA A 330 -10.34 13.58 -28.67
N PRO A 331 -9.30 13.22 -29.44
CA PRO A 331 -8.80 11.85 -29.41
C PRO A 331 -8.31 11.54 -27.98
N PRO A 332 -8.72 10.40 -27.37
CA PRO A 332 -8.30 10.04 -26.03
C PRO A 332 -6.80 9.74 -26.04
N HIS A 333 -5.99 10.76 -25.68
CA HIS A 333 -4.54 10.69 -25.68
C HIS A 333 -4.03 10.65 -24.24
N CYS A 334 -3.91 9.42 -23.72
CA CYS A 334 -3.48 9.17 -22.36
C CYS A 334 -1.98 8.88 -22.29
N LYS A 335 -1.37 9.32 -21.18
CA LYS A 335 0.03 9.05 -20.85
C LYS A 335 0.11 8.17 -19.63
N LEU A 336 0.85 7.06 -19.73
CA LEU A 336 1.28 6.29 -18.59
C LEU A 336 2.63 6.84 -18.13
N GLN A 337 2.69 7.40 -16.93
CA GLN A 337 3.91 8.02 -16.40
C GLN A 337 4.45 7.27 -15.18
N TYR A 338 5.76 7.30 -15.00
CA TYR A 338 6.43 6.87 -13.77
C TYR A 338 7.20 8.02 -13.14
N SER A 339 7.30 8.03 -11.81
CA SER A 339 8.07 9.00 -11.07
C SER A 339 9.44 8.43 -10.72
N LEU A 340 10.50 9.03 -11.28
CA LEU A 340 11.88 8.64 -10.96
C LEU A 340 12.22 8.73 -9.47
N PRO A 341 11.97 9.84 -8.73
CA PRO A 341 12.40 9.94 -7.34
C PRO A 341 11.77 8.86 -6.47
N LEU A 342 10.49 8.56 -6.71
CA LEU A 342 9.76 7.52 -5.99
C LEU A 342 10.32 6.13 -6.27
N MET A 343 10.64 5.84 -7.54
CA MET A 343 11.23 4.57 -7.92
C MET A 343 12.64 4.37 -7.34
N THR A 344 13.46 5.43 -7.35
CA THR A 344 14.79 5.43 -6.72
C THR A 344 14.69 5.11 -5.23
N VAL A 345 13.77 5.75 -4.52
CA VAL A 345 13.52 5.49 -3.10
C VAL A 345 13.13 4.02 -2.88
N VAL A 346 12.21 3.49 -3.69
CA VAL A 346 11.79 2.08 -3.61
C VAL A 346 12.98 1.13 -3.81
N VAL A 347 13.82 1.36 -4.82
CA VAL A 347 15.03 0.54 -5.07
C VAL A 347 15.98 0.56 -3.87
N VAL A 348 16.24 1.72 -3.28
CA VAL A 348 17.13 1.84 -2.10
C VAL A 348 16.58 1.02 -0.94
N PHE A 349 15.29 1.14 -0.62
CA PHE A 349 14.67 0.37 0.46
C PHE A 349 14.66 -1.14 0.18
N ILE A 350 14.42 -1.55 -1.06
CA ILE A 350 14.47 -2.97 -1.45
C ILE A 350 15.90 -3.50 -1.33
N ALA A 351 16.91 -2.72 -1.72
CA ALA A 351 18.33 -3.10 -1.60
C ALA A 351 18.74 -3.30 -0.13
N ILE A 352 18.36 -2.38 0.76
CA ILE A 352 18.59 -2.53 2.20
C ILE A 352 17.92 -3.81 2.73
N LYS A 353 16.65 -4.02 2.39
CA LYS A 353 15.89 -5.22 2.81
C LYS A 353 16.51 -6.51 2.29
N ALA A 354 16.82 -6.58 0.99
CA ALA A 354 17.43 -7.74 0.37
C ALA A 354 18.78 -8.05 1.04
N THR A 355 19.60 -7.04 1.30
CA THR A 355 20.89 -7.19 1.99
C THR A 355 20.72 -7.75 3.41
N ALA A 356 19.76 -7.22 4.18
CA ALA A 356 19.46 -7.73 5.52
C ALA A 356 18.95 -9.18 5.49
N ILE A 357 18.06 -9.53 4.55
CA ILE A 357 17.54 -10.89 4.39
C ILE A 357 18.67 -11.85 3.99
N CYS A 358 19.52 -11.47 3.02
CA CYS A 358 20.69 -12.25 2.62
C CYS A 358 21.63 -12.48 3.81
N TYR A 359 21.97 -11.42 4.56
CA TYR A 359 22.82 -11.52 5.74
C TYR A 359 22.27 -12.51 6.77
N VAL A 360 20.96 -12.47 7.05
CA VAL A 360 20.31 -13.41 7.97
C VAL A 360 20.33 -14.83 7.42
N SER A 361 20.14 -15.00 6.11
CA SER A 361 20.17 -16.32 5.46
C SER A 361 21.52 -17.03 5.57
N PHE A 362 22.63 -16.29 5.74
CA PHE A 362 23.98 -16.84 5.89
C PHE A 362 24.42 -17.00 7.35
N ARG A 363 23.60 -16.60 8.33
CA ARG A 363 23.90 -16.82 9.76
C ARG A 363 24.00 -18.32 10.05
N LYS A 364 25.02 -18.71 10.83
CA LYS A 364 25.25 -20.10 11.25
C LYS A 364 24.43 -20.48 12.48
N GLU A 365 24.17 -19.51 13.35
CA GLU A 365 23.40 -19.66 14.59
C GLU A 365 21.98 -20.17 14.33
N VAL A 366 21.47 -21.04 15.20
CA VAL A 366 20.12 -21.59 15.11
C VAL A 366 19.22 -20.84 16.09
N PRO A 367 18.32 -19.97 15.60
CA PRO A 367 17.38 -19.26 16.46
C PRO A 367 16.30 -20.21 16.98
N ILE A 368 15.81 -19.94 18.18
CA ILE A 368 14.66 -20.64 18.77
C ILE A 368 13.38 -19.88 18.37
N LEU A 369 12.81 -20.25 17.22
CA LEU A 369 11.70 -19.53 16.60
C LEU A 369 10.36 -19.75 17.30
N THR A 370 10.10 -20.96 17.78
CA THR A 370 8.83 -21.35 18.38
C THR A 370 9.00 -21.89 19.80
N VAL A 371 7.92 -21.87 20.59
CA VAL A 371 7.89 -22.52 21.92
C VAL A 371 8.26 -24.00 21.80
N GLY A 372 7.87 -24.68 20.72
CA GLY A 372 8.27 -26.06 20.45
C GLY A 372 9.78 -26.24 20.24
N ASP A 373 10.45 -25.26 19.62
CA ASP A 373 11.92 -25.29 19.48
C ASP A 373 12.57 -25.15 20.85
N ALA A 374 12.02 -24.28 21.70
CA ALA A 374 12.51 -24.08 23.06
C ALA A 374 12.41 -25.37 23.87
N VAL A 375 11.23 -25.98 23.91
CA VAL A 375 10.99 -27.23 24.65
C VAL A 375 11.94 -28.33 24.16
N ALA A 376 12.07 -28.52 22.85
CA ALA A 376 12.99 -29.51 22.29
C ALA A 376 14.46 -29.22 22.67
N SER A 377 14.86 -27.95 22.67
CA SER A 377 16.21 -27.52 23.05
C SER A 377 16.49 -27.76 24.54
N PHE A 378 15.57 -27.40 25.43
CA PHE A 378 15.70 -27.59 26.88
C PHE A 378 15.60 -29.05 27.32
N ILE A 379 14.83 -29.90 26.61
CA ILE A 379 14.83 -31.35 26.87
C ILE A 379 16.20 -31.94 26.56
N LYS A 380 16.84 -31.49 25.46
CA LYS A 380 18.17 -31.98 25.07
C LYS A 380 19.28 -31.45 25.98
N SER A 381 19.19 -30.19 26.38
CA SER A 381 20.17 -29.52 27.25
C SER A 381 19.42 -28.71 28.32
N PRO A 382 19.12 -29.34 29.48
CA PRO A 382 18.41 -28.69 30.56
C PRO A 382 19.16 -27.46 31.06
N ASP A 383 18.41 -26.41 31.39
CA ASP A 383 18.99 -25.24 32.03
C ASP A 383 19.42 -25.59 33.47
N LYS A 384 20.69 -25.28 33.79
CA LYS A 384 21.28 -25.54 35.09
C LYS A 384 20.68 -24.64 36.18
N LEU A 385 20.30 -23.41 35.82
CA LEU A 385 19.79 -22.41 36.77
C LEU A 385 18.34 -22.67 37.16
N ALA A 386 17.54 -23.23 36.25
CA ALA A 386 16.15 -23.60 36.50
C ALA A 386 15.98 -25.01 37.08
N ARG A 387 17.05 -25.72 37.43
CA ARG A 387 16.98 -27.11 37.90
C ARG A 387 16.19 -27.17 39.23
N GLY A 388 15.13 -27.97 39.23
CA GLY A 388 14.24 -28.10 40.39
C GLY A 388 13.18 -27.00 40.51
N GLN A 389 13.07 -26.06 39.57
CA GLN A 389 12.14 -24.94 39.60
C GLN A 389 10.97 -25.07 38.61
N CYS A 390 10.48 -26.29 38.37
CA CYS A 390 9.50 -26.59 37.32
C CYS A 390 8.15 -25.84 37.42
N LEU A 391 7.83 -25.26 38.59
CA LEU A 391 6.56 -24.56 38.86
C LEU A 391 6.74 -23.08 39.20
N ILE A 392 7.92 -22.50 38.96
CA ILE A 392 8.19 -21.09 39.27
C ILE A 392 7.25 -20.15 38.51
N SER A 393 6.63 -19.20 39.21
CA SER A 393 5.74 -18.23 38.58
C SER A 393 6.50 -16.99 38.10
N MET A 394 5.99 -16.32 37.06
CA MET A 394 6.58 -15.07 36.56
C MET A 394 6.61 -13.95 37.62
N LYS A 395 5.74 -14.03 38.63
CA LYS A 395 5.75 -13.08 39.75
C LYS A 395 6.96 -13.30 40.66
N ASP A 396 7.31 -14.56 40.92
CA ASP A 396 8.46 -14.92 41.75
C ASP A 396 9.76 -14.53 41.06
N VAL A 397 9.84 -14.76 39.74
CA VAL A 397 10.98 -14.32 38.91
C VAL A 397 11.17 -12.80 38.97
N ARG A 398 10.09 -12.01 38.85
CA ARG A 398 10.18 -10.55 38.94
C ARG A 398 10.63 -10.06 40.31
N ARG A 399 10.09 -10.64 41.39
CA ARG A 399 10.50 -10.32 42.76
C ARG A 399 12.00 -10.53 43.00
N CYS A 400 12.57 -11.61 42.47
CA CYS A 400 14.02 -11.86 42.56
C CYS A 400 14.85 -10.82 41.78
N ILE A 401 14.31 -10.28 40.68
CA ILE A 401 15.02 -9.35 39.80
C ILE A 401 14.92 -7.91 40.30
N GLU A 402 13.81 -7.55 40.95
CA GLU A 402 13.61 -6.25 41.61
C GLU A 402 14.39 -6.11 42.94
N GLY A 403 15.25 -7.08 43.27
CA GLY A 403 16.15 -7.02 44.43
C GLY A 403 15.50 -7.37 45.77
N ALA A 404 14.26 -7.87 45.77
CA ALA A 404 13.58 -8.24 47.02
C ALA A 404 14.18 -9.50 47.68
N TYR A 405 14.93 -10.32 46.93
CA TYR A 405 15.66 -11.49 47.43
C TYR A 405 17.02 -11.64 46.69
N PRO A 406 18.16 -11.66 47.41
CA PRO A 406 19.49 -11.80 46.79
C PRO A 406 19.74 -13.21 46.20
N GLU A 407 19.03 -14.23 46.70
CA GLU A 407 19.14 -15.62 46.26
C GLU A 407 17.98 -16.03 45.33
N TRP A 408 18.23 -16.97 44.41
CA TRP A 408 17.16 -17.61 43.64
C TRP A 408 16.18 -18.29 44.60
N PRO A 409 14.87 -18.34 44.30
CA PRO A 409 13.89 -18.89 45.23
C PRO A 409 14.30 -20.32 45.63
N HIS A 410 14.54 -20.53 46.92
CA HIS A 410 14.72 -21.88 47.45
C HIS A 410 13.42 -22.67 47.18
N TYR A 411 13.60 -23.91 46.76
CA TYR A 411 12.49 -24.81 46.42
C TYR A 411 11.55 -24.99 47.62
N GLU A 412 10.44 -24.27 47.61
CA GLU A 412 9.30 -24.56 48.47
C GLU A 412 8.30 -25.36 47.63
N LYS A 413 7.84 -26.50 48.14
CA LYS A 413 6.85 -27.33 47.45
C LYS A 413 5.58 -26.51 47.25
N LEU A 414 5.36 -26.02 46.03
CA LEU A 414 4.12 -25.32 45.67
C LEU A 414 2.95 -26.29 45.85
N ARG A 415 2.06 -25.98 46.80
CA ARG A 415 0.83 -26.76 47.01
C ARG A 415 -0.09 -26.54 45.82
N PHE A 416 -0.66 -27.63 45.32
CA PHE A 416 -1.71 -27.57 44.31
C PHE A 416 -2.90 -26.78 44.87
N ASP A 417 -3.36 -25.79 44.12
CA ASP A 417 -4.54 -24.98 44.41
C ASP A 417 -5.65 -25.45 43.48
N ASP A 418 -6.72 -26.01 44.05
CA ASP A 418 -7.85 -26.60 43.33
C ASP A 418 -8.81 -25.55 42.75
N LYS A 419 -8.60 -24.26 43.07
CA LYS A 419 -9.44 -23.18 42.57
C LYS A 419 -9.26 -22.95 41.07
N PRO A 420 -10.32 -23.15 40.26
CA PRO A 420 -10.24 -22.95 38.82
C PRO A 420 -9.97 -21.47 38.50
N LYS A 421 -8.92 -21.21 37.71
CA LYS A 421 -8.58 -19.88 37.22
C LYS A 421 -9.15 -19.66 35.82
N GLN A 422 -9.68 -18.47 35.57
CA GLN A 422 -10.14 -18.08 34.25
C GLN A 422 -8.96 -17.83 33.32
N TRP A 423 -9.08 -18.17 32.04
CA TRP A 423 -7.98 -18.06 31.07
C TRP A 423 -7.47 -16.62 30.92
N ARG A 424 -8.33 -15.62 31.14
CA ARG A 424 -7.96 -14.20 31.18
C ARG A 424 -6.90 -13.87 32.24
N ALA A 425 -6.79 -14.66 33.31
CA ALA A 425 -5.83 -14.44 34.38
C ALA A 425 -4.38 -14.80 33.99
N ALA A 426 -4.18 -15.51 32.87
CA ALA A 426 -2.85 -15.92 32.41
C ALA A 426 -2.04 -14.76 31.79
N VAL A 427 -2.72 -13.73 31.26
CA VAL A 427 -2.09 -12.62 30.54
C VAL A 427 -2.57 -11.29 31.13
N PRO A 428 -1.67 -10.33 31.43
CA PRO A 428 -2.06 -9.04 31.99
C PRO A 428 -2.98 -8.26 31.05
N TRP A 429 -3.94 -7.53 31.62
CA TRP A 429 -4.98 -6.79 30.87
C TRP A 429 -4.43 -5.88 29.77
N GLY A 430 -3.30 -5.22 30.00
CA GLY A 430 -2.66 -4.36 29.00
C GLY A 430 -2.22 -5.07 27.71
N ARG A 431 -1.94 -6.38 27.77
CA ARG A 431 -1.63 -7.18 26.58
C ARG A 431 -2.90 -7.62 25.84
N TRP A 432 -3.99 -7.88 26.57
CA TRP A 432 -5.30 -8.14 25.99
C TRP A 432 -5.84 -6.92 25.25
N SER A 433 -5.82 -5.74 25.88
CA SER A 433 -6.28 -4.50 25.26
C SER A 433 -5.45 -4.12 24.06
N PHE A 434 -4.12 -4.22 24.12
CA PHE A 434 -3.26 -3.98 22.96
C PHE A 434 -3.58 -4.93 21.80
N GLY A 435 -3.76 -6.23 22.08
CA GLY A 435 -4.11 -7.23 21.06
C GLY A 435 -5.44 -6.93 20.38
N ILE A 436 -6.48 -6.62 21.16
CA ILE A 436 -7.82 -6.29 20.65
C ILE A 436 -7.78 -5.01 19.81
N ILE A 437 -7.12 -3.95 20.31
CA ILE A 437 -6.98 -2.67 19.59
C ILE A 437 -6.21 -2.86 18.28
N SER A 438 -5.14 -3.65 18.28
CA SER A 438 -4.33 -3.92 17.09
C SER A 438 -5.03 -4.78 16.03
N TYR A 439 -6.14 -5.43 16.38
CA TYR A 439 -6.98 -6.18 15.44
C TYR A 439 -8.19 -5.37 14.95
N ALA A 440 -8.56 -4.31 15.65
CA ALA A 440 -9.70 -3.44 15.34
C ALA A 440 -9.32 -2.18 14.55
N LEU A 441 -8.03 -1.81 14.56
CA LEU A 441 -7.40 -0.82 13.69
C LEU A 441 -6.71 -1.51 12.52
#